data_AF-A0A351XLS7-F1
#
_entry.id   AF-A0A351XLS7-F1
#
_cell.length_a   1.000
_cell.length_b   1.000
_cell.length_c   1.000
_cell.angle_alpha   90.00
_cell.angle_beta   90.00
_cell.angle_gamma   90.00
#
_symmetry.space_group_name_H-M   'P 1'
#
loop_
_entity.id
_entity.type
_entity.pdbx_description
1 polymer ?
#
loop_
_entity_poly.entity_id
_entity_poly.type
_entity_poly.pdbx_seq_one_letter_code
_entity_poly.pdbx_strand_id
1 'polypeptide(L)'
;DIIDIAKSTGAYVLCDEVYRHLAQEDGWCESVADLYEKGISVSSMSKVFSMAGVRLGWIATHDMDVVKSCLSHRDYNLISCGMFDEALSAVALKHSDAILERNRKIVRENLCILDKWI
;
A
#
# COMPACT_ATOMS: atom_id res chain seq x y z
N ASP A 1 -19.95 1.63 7.89
CA ASP A 1 -20.19 0.42 7.07
C ASP A 1 -19.26 -0.77 7.33
N ILE A 2 -18.01 -0.88 6.85
CA ILE A 2 -17.17 -2.08 7.17
C ILE A 2 -16.51 -1.98 8.56
N ILE A 3 -15.99 -0.81 8.90
CA ILE A 3 -15.29 -0.57 10.16
C ILE A 3 -16.24 -0.75 11.35
N ASP A 4 -17.47 -0.28 11.24
CA ASP A 4 -18.46 -0.42 12.33
C ASP A 4 -18.82 -1.89 12.59
N ILE A 5 -18.90 -2.70 11.54
CA ILE A 5 -19.11 -4.15 11.65
C ILE A 5 -17.89 -4.81 12.32
N ALA A 6 -16.68 -4.46 11.90
CA ALA A 6 -15.46 -4.97 12.52
C ALA A 6 -15.36 -4.58 13.99
N LYS A 7 -15.69 -3.33 14.33
CA LYS A 7 -15.76 -2.83 15.72
C LYS A 7 -16.76 -3.59 16.56
N SER A 8 -17.94 -3.92 16.01
CA SER A 8 -18.98 -4.68 16.74
C SER A 8 -18.54 -6.08 17.18
N THR A 9 -17.54 -6.66 16.50
CA THR A 9 -17.02 -8.01 16.77
C THR A 9 -15.58 -7.99 17.31
N GLY A 10 -14.92 -6.83 17.32
CA GLY A 10 -13.51 -6.68 17.65
C GLY A 10 -12.56 -7.32 16.63
N ALA A 11 -13.02 -7.59 15.41
CA ALA A 11 -12.24 -8.21 14.35
C ALA A 11 -11.15 -7.28 13.79
N TYR A 12 -10.06 -7.86 13.28
CA TYR A 12 -9.05 -7.13 12.51
C TYR A 12 -9.54 -6.89 11.08
N VAL A 13 -9.10 -5.79 10.47
CA VAL A 13 -9.32 -5.53 9.04
C VAL A 13 -7.97 -5.41 8.35
N LEU A 14 -7.61 -6.45 7.60
CA LEU A 14 -6.46 -6.42 6.70
C LEU A 14 -6.90 -5.84 5.35
N CYS A 15 -6.31 -4.72 4.94
CA CYS A 15 -6.54 -4.12 3.63
C CYS A 15 -5.23 -4.07 2.83
N ASP A 16 -5.23 -4.71 1.67
CA ASP A 16 -4.16 -4.58 0.69
C ASP A 16 -4.38 -3.29 -0.13
N GLU A 17 -3.54 -2.30 0.14
CA GLU A 17 -3.61 -0.95 -0.39
C GLU A 17 -2.57 -0.69 -1.50
N VAL A 18 -2.07 -1.74 -2.16
CA VAL A 18 -1.10 -1.59 -3.27
C VAL A 18 -1.61 -0.76 -4.45
N TYR A 19 -2.92 -0.54 -4.57
CA TYR A 19 -3.54 0.29 -5.63
C TYR A 19 -4.08 1.64 -5.13
N ARG A 20 -3.95 1.97 -3.83
CA ARG A 20 -4.64 3.11 -3.19
C ARG A 20 -4.44 4.45 -3.89
N HIS A 21 -3.26 4.72 -4.45
CA HIS A 21 -2.97 6.02 -5.08
C HIS A 21 -3.27 6.08 -6.58
N LEU A 22 -3.86 5.04 -7.17
CA LEU A 22 -4.25 4.98 -8.59
C LEU A 22 -5.78 5.12 -8.78
N ALA A 23 -6.47 5.73 -7.83
CA ALA A 23 -7.90 6.06 -7.97
C ALA A 23 -8.15 6.92 -9.22
N GLN A 24 -9.27 6.65 -9.91
CA GLN A 24 -9.64 7.40 -11.12
C GLN A 24 -10.09 8.82 -10.79
N GLU A 25 -10.67 9.01 -9.62
CA GLU A 25 -11.06 10.31 -9.09
C GLU A 25 -9.90 10.95 -8.33
N ASP A 26 -9.80 12.27 -8.42
CA ASP A 26 -8.84 13.03 -7.62
C ASP A 26 -9.36 13.16 -6.19
N GLY A 27 -8.49 12.90 -5.22
CA GLY A 27 -8.85 12.95 -3.81
C GLY A 27 -7.90 12.13 -2.95
N TRP A 28 -8.05 12.28 -1.64
CA TRP A 28 -7.35 11.45 -0.67
C TRP A 28 -8.19 10.23 -0.33
N CYS A 29 -7.61 9.05 -0.47
CA CYS A 29 -8.19 7.80 0.01
C CYS A 29 -7.51 7.44 1.33
N GLU A 30 -8.27 7.53 2.42
CA GLU A 30 -7.81 7.21 3.77
C GLU A 30 -7.41 5.74 3.86
N SER A 31 -6.33 5.46 4.59
CA SER A 31 -5.89 4.08 4.82
C SER A 31 -6.78 3.41 5.87
N VAL A 32 -6.96 2.09 5.80
CA VAL A 32 -7.60 1.33 6.89
C VAL A 32 -6.88 1.53 8.22
N ALA A 33 -5.56 1.78 8.18
CA ALA A 33 -4.77 2.07 9.36
C ALA A 33 -5.16 3.42 10.00
N ASP A 34 -5.55 4.42 9.20
CA ASP A 34 -6.00 5.72 9.70
C ASP A 34 -7.44 5.67 10.24
N LEU A 35 -8.25 4.74 9.72
CA LEU A 35 -9.68 4.67 9.99
C LEU A 35 -10.05 3.74 11.17
N TYR A 36 -9.17 2.79 11.54
CA TYR A 36 -9.48 1.78 12.54
C TYR A 36 -8.25 1.31 13.33
N GLU A 37 -8.37 1.24 14.66
CA GLU A 37 -7.29 0.84 15.57
C GLU A 37 -6.77 -0.59 15.34
N LYS A 38 -7.63 -1.50 14.85
CA LYS A 38 -7.26 -2.87 14.41
C LYS A 38 -7.21 -2.99 12.88
N GLY A 39 -7.04 -1.85 12.20
CA GLY A 39 -6.76 -1.79 10.78
C GLY A 39 -5.30 -2.14 10.51
N ILE A 40 -5.08 -3.01 9.53
CA ILE A 40 -3.75 -3.42 9.05
C ILE A 40 -3.70 -3.09 7.56
N SER A 41 -2.97 -2.04 7.21
CA SER A 41 -2.68 -1.69 5.82
C SER A 41 -1.42 -2.42 5.35
N VAL A 42 -1.49 -2.99 4.16
CA VAL A 42 -0.33 -3.55 3.45
C VAL A 42 -0.15 -2.81 2.14
N SER A 43 1.08 -2.44 1.82
CA SER A 43 1.38 -1.83 0.51
C SER A 43 2.80 -2.15 0.05
N SER A 44 3.14 -1.74 -1.18
CA SER A 44 4.43 -2.05 -1.78
C SER A 44 4.85 -1.08 -2.87
N MET A 45 6.13 -1.16 -3.22
CA MET A 45 6.71 -0.45 -4.35
C MET A 45 6.26 -1.00 -5.72
N SER A 46 5.58 -2.15 -5.76
CA SER A 46 5.42 -2.92 -7.00
C SER A 46 4.39 -2.37 -7.99
N LYS A 47 3.32 -1.75 -7.49
CA LYS A 47 2.16 -1.39 -8.31
C LYS A 47 2.14 0.11 -8.57
N VAL A 48 1.65 0.87 -7.60
CA VAL A 48 1.54 2.34 -7.63
C VAL A 48 2.87 3.02 -7.96
N PHE A 49 4.00 2.49 -7.48
CA PHE A 49 5.32 3.10 -7.68
C PHE A 49 6.10 2.52 -8.86
N SER A 50 5.55 1.54 -9.60
CA SER A 50 6.21 0.91 -10.78
C SER A 50 7.59 0.29 -10.49
N MET A 51 7.90 -0.07 -9.25
CA MET A 51 9.22 -0.54 -8.81
C MET A 51 9.17 -1.99 -8.31
N ALA A 52 8.55 -2.87 -9.09
CA ALA A 52 8.40 -4.28 -8.73
C ALA A 52 9.72 -5.02 -8.54
N GLY A 53 10.80 -4.60 -9.20
CA GLY A 53 12.13 -5.21 -9.07
C GLY A 53 12.81 -5.00 -7.71
N VAL A 54 12.39 -3.99 -6.95
CA VAL A 54 13.01 -3.60 -5.66
C VAL A 54 12.53 -4.49 -4.50
N ARG A 55 11.47 -5.29 -4.72
CA ARG A 55 10.95 -6.26 -3.74
C ARG A 55 10.67 -5.70 -2.34
N LEU A 56 10.35 -4.41 -2.24
CA LEU A 56 10.07 -3.72 -0.98
C LEU A 56 8.58 -3.45 -0.80
N GLY A 57 8.09 -3.76 0.40
CA GLY A 57 6.74 -3.44 0.87
C GLY A 57 6.71 -3.27 2.37
N TRP A 58 5.55 -2.91 2.91
CA TRP A 58 5.39 -2.59 4.32
C TRP A 58 4.02 -2.98 4.85
N ILE A 59 3.95 -3.06 6.18
CA ILE A 59 2.73 -3.22 6.97
C ILE A 59 2.62 -1.97 7.84
N ALA A 60 1.45 -1.34 7.87
CA ALA A 60 1.13 -0.21 8.74
C ALA A 60 -0.11 -0.55 9.59
N THR A 61 0.01 -0.42 10.90
CA THR A 61 -1.07 -0.66 11.87
C THR A 61 -0.79 0.07 13.17
N HIS A 62 -1.83 0.39 13.94
CA HIS A 62 -1.71 0.92 15.30
C HIS A 62 -1.51 -0.17 16.36
N ASP A 63 -1.80 -1.43 16.03
CA ASP A 63 -1.68 -2.55 16.97
C ASP A 63 -0.22 -3.03 17.06
N MET A 64 0.43 -2.69 18.17
CA MET A 64 1.84 -3.05 18.41
C MET A 64 2.05 -4.54 18.67
N ASP A 65 1.02 -5.28 19.09
CA ASP A 65 1.11 -6.73 19.22
C ASP A 65 1.17 -7.39 17.84
N VAL A 66 0.42 -6.85 16.87
CA VAL A 66 0.55 -7.24 15.45
C VAL A 66 1.95 -6.95 14.93
N VAL A 67 2.50 -5.75 15.17
CA VAL A 67 3.86 -5.40 14.75
C VAL A 67 4.89 -6.38 15.33
N LYS A 68 4.80 -6.69 16.63
CA LYS A 68 5.69 -7.63 17.30
C LYS A 68 5.57 -9.04 16.72
N SER A 69 4.35 -9.49 16.45
CA SER A 69 4.11 -10.79 15.80
C SER A 69 4.70 -10.83 14.39
N CYS A 70 4.50 -9.79 13.58
CA CYS A 70 5.10 -9.71 12.24
C CYS A 70 6.64 -9.74 12.30
N LEU A 71 7.24 -9.03 13.25
CA LEU A 71 8.70 -9.03 13.44
C LEU A 71 9.22 -10.41 13.85
N SER A 72 8.55 -11.13 14.77
CA SER A 72 8.99 -12.47 15.17
C SER A 72 8.87 -13.49 14.04
N HIS A 73 7.89 -13.32 13.15
CA HIS A 73 7.71 -14.18 11.97
C HIS A 73 8.57 -13.76 10.77
N ARG A 74 9.19 -12.57 10.81
CA ARG A 74 9.99 -12.04 9.70
C ARG A 74 11.21 -12.91 9.41
N ASP A 75 11.85 -13.47 10.44
CA ASP A 75 13.05 -14.30 10.31
C ASP A 75 12.78 -15.63 9.60
N TYR A 76 11.54 -16.12 9.64
CA TYR A 76 11.13 -17.33 8.91
C TYR A 76 10.85 -17.09 7.42
N ASN A 77 10.65 -15.83 7.02
CA ASN A 77 10.25 -15.49 5.66
C ASN A 77 11.34 -14.76 4.88
N LEU A 78 11.90 -13.69 5.46
CA LEU A 78 12.71 -12.72 4.71
C LEU A 78 13.95 -12.24 5.48
N ILE A 79 13.95 -12.27 6.82
CA ILE A 79 14.95 -11.66 7.72
C ILE A 79 14.98 -10.12 7.58
N SER A 80 15.34 -9.58 6.42
CA SER A 80 15.36 -8.16 6.10
C SER A 80 15.15 -7.91 4.60
N CYS A 81 14.87 -6.65 4.22
CA CYS A 81 14.97 -6.25 2.82
C CYS A 81 16.45 -6.06 2.42
N GLY A 82 16.72 -5.94 1.12
CA GLY A 82 18.04 -5.62 0.62
C GLY A 82 18.42 -4.16 0.90
N MET A 83 19.66 -3.91 1.29
CA MET A 83 20.15 -2.54 1.59
C MET A 83 20.01 -1.58 0.39
N PHE A 84 20.29 -2.09 -0.82
CA PHE A 84 20.10 -1.32 -2.05
C PHE A 84 18.63 -1.02 -2.31
N ASP A 85 17.76 -2.00 -2.04
CA ASP A 85 16.33 -1.88 -2.24
C ASP A 85 15.71 -0.82 -1.31
N GLU A 86 16.15 -0.81 -0.06
CA GLU A 86 15.75 0.20 0.93
C GLU A 86 16.23 1.60 0.53
N ALA A 87 17.50 1.74 0.15
CA ALA A 87 18.06 3.03 -0.26
C ALA A 87 17.34 3.60 -1.49
N LEU A 88 17.11 2.76 -2.51
CA LEU A 88 16.41 3.16 -3.72
C LEU A 88 14.94 3.49 -3.45
N SER A 89 14.26 2.69 -2.62
CA SER A 89 12.86 2.95 -2.24
C SER A 89 12.71 4.23 -1.43
N ALA A 90 13.65 4.54 -0.54
CA ALA A 90 13.63 5.79 0.23
C ALA A 90 13.71 7.02 -0.69
N VAL A 91 14.57 6.97 -1.72
CA VAL A 91 14.64 8.04 -2.73
C VAL A 91 13.34 8.13 -3.52
N ALA A 92 12.79 6.99 -3.96
CA ALA A 92 11.54 6.97 -4.71
C ALA A 92 10.35 7.51 -3.91
N LEU A 93 10.21 7.13 -2.63
CA LEU A 93 9.15 7.62 -1.75
C LEU A 93 9.28 9.13 -1.47
N LYS A 94 10.50 9.65 -1.33
CA LYS A 94 10.76 11.08 -1.20
C LYS A 94 10.32 11.89 -2.42
N HIS A 95 10.30 11.27 -3.60
CA HIS A 95 9.87 11.86 -4.87
C HIS A 95 8.58 11.21 -5.40
N SER A 96 7.75 10.67 -4.50
CA SER A 96 6.57 9.88 -4.84
C SER A 96 5.59 10.65 -5.71
N ASP A 97 5.37 11.95 -5.47
CA ASP A 97 4.45 12.78 -6.25
C ASP A 97 4.72 12.72 -7.76
N ALA A 98 5.98 12.80 -8.17
CA ALA A 98 6.35 12.73 -9.59
C ALA A 98 6.07 11.34 -10.20
N ILE A 99 6.26 10.28 -9.42
CA ILE A 99 5.99 8.89 -9.84
C ILE A 99 4.48 8.66 -9.93
N LEU A 100 3.73 9.14 -8.94
CA LEU A 100 2.27 9.02 -8.87
C LEU A 100 1.60 9.76 -10.03
N GLU A 101 2.03 10.99 -10.30
CA GLU A 101 1.50 11.80 -11.41
C GLU A 101 1.72 11.10 -12.76
N ARG A 102 2.95 10.64 -13.02
CA ARG A 102 3.27 9.85 -14.21
C ARG A 102 2.34 8.64 -14.35
N ASN A 103 2.15 7.87 -13.27
CA ASN A 103 1.43 6.60 -13.32
C ASN A 103 -0.08 6.80 -13.44
N ARG A 104 -0.65 7.82 -12.77
CA ARG A 104 -2.06 8.20 -12.93
C ARG A 104 -2.38 8.58 -14.36
N LYS A 105 -1.51 9.37 -15.00
CA LYS A 105 -1.64 9.72 -16.42
C LYS A 105 -1.72 8.48 -17.31
N ILE A 106 -0.77 7.54 -17.15
CA ILE A 106 -0.76 6.29 -17.92
C ILE A 106 -2.06 5.50 -17.74
N VAL A 107 -2.51 5.31 -16.50
CA VAL A 107 -3.71 4.50 -16.22
C VAL A 107 -4.97 5.17 -16.77
N ARG A 108 -5.13 6.49 -16.58
CA ARG A 108 -6.30 7.23 -17.08
C ARG A 108 -6.36 7.30 -18.60
N GLU A 109 -5.22 7.52 -19.26
CA GLU A 109 -5.13 7.51 -20.73
C GLU A 109 -5.47 6.13 -21.29
N ASN A 110 -4.92 5.07 -20.70
CA ASN A 110 -5.20 3.70 -21.13
C ASN A 110 -6.65 3.28 -20.85
N LEU A 111 -7.23 3.71 -19.73
CA LEU A 111 -8.64 3.44 -19.42
C LEU A 111 -9.55 4.10 -20.47
N CYS A 112 -9.29 5.35 -20.86
CA CYS A 112 -10.04 6.03 -21.92
C CYS A 112 -9.93 5.32 -23.27
N ILE A 113 -8.77 4.75 -23.61
CA ILE A 113 -8.60 3.94 -24.82
C ILE A 113 -9.44 2.67 -24.72
N LEU A 114 -9.40 1.98 -23.57
CA LEU A 114 -10.16 0.77 -23.33
C LEU A 114 -11.67 1.02 -23.40
N ASP A 115 -12.16 2.08 -22.76
CA ASP A 115 -13.57 2.45 -22.74
C ASP A 115 -14.12 2.78 -24.13
N LYS A 116 -13.29 3.28 -25.05
CA LYS A 116 -13.66 3.51 -26.46
C LYS A 116 -13.63 2.25 -27.32
N TRP A 117 -12.86 1.25 -26.88
CA TRP A 117 -12.69 0.00 -27.61
C TRP A 117 -13.85 -0.97 -27.33
N ILE A 118 -14.39 -0.96 -26.11
CA ILE A 118 -15.60 -1.69 -25.70
C ILE A 118 -16.85 -1.04 -26.30
#